data_AF-A0A924IY86-F1
#
_entry.id   AF-A0A924IY86-F1
#
_cell.length_a   1.000
_cell.length_b   1.000
_cell.length_c   1.000
_cell.angle_alpha   90.00
_cell.angle_beta   90.00
_cell.angle_gamma   90.00
#
_symmetry.space_group_name_H-M   'P 1'
#
loop_
_entity.id
_entity.type
_entity.pdbx_description
1 polymer ?
#
loop_
_entity_poly.entity_id
_entity_poly.type
_entity_poly.pdbx_seq_one_letter_code
_entity_poly.pdbx_strand_id
1 'polypeptide(L)'
;NRYDFGHEIKPLIAKYGGTPIKGTSIAGDLHRTWIAIRNAFTSGDKAIYEECIRGEEAFSKEYGDMLMNYDLPEDVKSVVKKQKDSVDKALVSLREMEGFAA
;
A
#
# COMPACT_ATOMS: atom_id res chain seq x y z
N ASN A 1 8.05 0.73 7.57
CA ASN A 1 9.00 0.75 6.44
C ASN A 1 8.37 0.00 5.27
N ARG A 2 8.04 0.69 4.17
CA ARG A 2 7.36 0.08 3.00
C ARG A 2 8.25 -0.88 2.22
N TYR A 3 9.58 -0.74 2.34
CA TYR A 3 10.55 -1.64 1.70
C TYR A 3 10.33 -3.11 2.07
N ASP A 4 9.99 -3.36 3.33
CA ASP A 4 9.89 -4.72 3.88
C ASP A 4 8.61 -5.44 3.48
N PHE A 5 7.56 -4.74 3.03
CA PHE A 5 6.25 -5.34 2.76
C PHE A 5 6.33 -6.44 1.69
N GLY A 6 7.06 -6.16 0.61
CA GLY A 6 7.30 -7.14 -0.43
C GLY A 6 8.15 -8.31 0.03
N HIS A 7 9.03 -8.12 1.02
CA HIS A 7 9.84 -9.20 1.60
C HIS A 7 9.02 -10.09 2.53
N GLU A 8 7.98 -9.56 3.18
CA GLU A 8 7.05 -10.32 4.02
C GLU A 8 6.03 -11.13 3.19
N ILE A 9 5.60 -10.60 2.03
CA ILE A 9 4.60 -11.25 1.17
C ILE A 9 5.20 -12.38 0.31
N LYS A 10 6.44 -12.22 -0.20
CA LYS A 10 7.08 -13.21 -1.08
C LYS A 10 7.15 -14.64 -0.49
N PRO A 11 7.53 -14.83 0.78
CA PRO A 11 7.54 -16.15 1.41
C PRO A 11 6.13 -16.77 1.49
N LEU A 12 5.10 -15.97 1.72
CA LEU A 12 3.71 -16.44 1.76
C LEU A 12 3.26 -16.92 0.37
N ILE A 13 3.57 -16.16 -0.68
CA ILE A 13 3.28 -16.59 -2.07
C ILE A 13 3.93 -17.95 -2.37
N ALA A 14 5.22 -18.10 -2.03
CA ALA A 14 5.94 -19.36 -2.20
C ALA A 14 5.32 -20.51 -1.38
N LYS A 15 4.92 -20.24 -0.12
CA LYS A 15 4.30 -21.21 0.79
C LYS A 15 3.00 -21.79 0.24
N TYR A 16 2.19 -20.97 -0.43
CA TYR A 16 0.92 -21.39 -1.03
C TYR A 16 1.05 -21.88 -2.48
N GLY A 17 2.27 -22.19 -2.93
CA GLY A 17 2.54 -22.78 -4.25
C GLY A 17 2.55 -21.77 -5.41
N GLY A 18 2.48 -20.48 -5.12
CA GLY A 18 2.68 -19.43 -6.11
C GLY A 18 4.16 -19.18 -6.35
N THR A 19 4.53 -18.80 -7.58
CA THR A 19 5.89 -18.36 -7.88
C THR A 19 6.01 -16.87 -7.55
N PRO A 20 6.88 -16.45 -6.59
CA PRO A 20 7.07 -15.03 -6.32
C PRO A 20 7.68 -14.36 -7.56
N ILE A 21 6.86 -13.62 -8.30
CA ILE A 21 7.32 -12.96 -9.52
C ILE A 21 8.21 -11.78 -9.11
N LYS A 22 9.48 -11.81 -9.54
CA LYS A 22 10.35 -10.64 -9.52
C LYS A 22 10.00 -9.75 -10.72
N GLY A 23 9.27 -8.66 -10.47
CA GLY A 23 8.93 -7.69 -11.50
C GLY A 23 7.75 -8.10 -12.39
N THR A 24 6.86 -7.14 -12.65
CA THR A 24 5.72 -7.17 -13.58
C THR A 24 4.77 -8.37 -13.50
N SER A 25 3.91 -8.37 -12.48
CA SER A 25 2.49 -8.81 -12.58
C SER A 25 1.67 -8.36 -11.37
N ILE A 26 2.32 -8.10 -10.22
CA ILE A 26 1.81 -7.23 -9.13
C ILE A 26 2.56 -5.89 -9.14
N ALA A 27 3.87 -5.95 -9.42
CA ALA A 27 4.66 -4.77 -9.70
C ALA A 27 4.21 -4.04 -10.96
N GLY A 28 3.44 -4.65 -11.88
CA GLY A 28 2.93 -3.97 -13.09
C GLY A 28 1.83 -2.98 -12.75
N ASP A 29 0.87 -3.38 -11.93
CA ASP A 29 -0.20 -2.50 -11.47
C ASP A 29 0.30 -1.52 -10.43
N LEU A 30 1.20 -1.94 -9.54
CA LEU A 30 1.92 -1.01 -8.67
C LEU A 30 2.79 -0.02 -9.47
N HIS A 31 3.38 -0.42 -10.58
CA HIS A 31 4.14 0.46 -11.47
C HIS A 31 3.23 1.43 -12.21
N ARG A 32 2.03 1.00 -12.62
CA ARG A 32 1.01 1.90 -13.16
C ARG A 32 0.52 2.90 -12.12
N THR A 33 0.31 2.45 -10.88
CA THR A 33 0.00 3.33 -9.75
C THR A 33 1.15 4.32 -9.51
N TRP A 34 2.40 3.87 -9.48
CA TRP A 34 3.57 4.75 -9.38
C TRP A 34 3.69 5.75 -10.55
N ILE A 35 3.37 5.35 -11.79
CA ILE A 35 3.32 6.25 -12.94
C ILE A 35 2.17 7.25 -12.80
N ALA A 36 1.01 6.84 -12.29
CA ALA A 36 -0.10 7.74 -12.02
C ALA A 36 0.26 8.79 -10.96
N ILE A 37 0.93 8.37 -9.88
CA ILE A 37 1.45 9.27 -8.85
C ILE A 37 2.53 10.18 -9.48
N ARG A 38 3.48 9.65 -10.27
CA ARG A 38 4.47 10.42 -11.06
C ARG A 38 3.83 11.51 -11.92
N ASN A 39 2.73 11.21 -12.59
CA ASN A 39 2.03 12.17 -13.43
C ASN A 39 1.29 13.22 -12.59
N ALA A 40 0.79 12.84 -11.40
CA ALA A 40 0.19 13.75 -10.43
C ALA A 40 1.23 14.70 -9.77
N PHE A 41 2.49 14.29 -9.63
CA PHE A 41 3.62 15.10 -9.10
C PHE A 41 4.00 16.33 -9.95
N THR A 42 3.26 16.65 -11.02
CA THR A 42 3.58 17.79 -11.90
C THR A 42 3.11 19.16 -11.37
N SER A 43 2.53 19.25 -10.16
CA SER A 43 1.94 20.50 -9.65
C SER A 43 1.99 20.71 -8.13
N GLY A 44 3.15 21.11 -7.57
CA GLY A 44 3.27 21.82 -6.28
C GLY A 44 3.06 21.02 -4.97
N ASP A 45 3.58 21.56 -3.86
CA ASP A 45 3.67 20.86 -2.56
C ASP A 45 2.32 20.40 -2.00
N LYS A 46 1.26 21.19 -2.14
CA LYS A 46 -0.07 20.82 -1.64
C LYS A 46 -0.66 19.61 -2.38
N ALA A 47 -0.52 19.56 -3.71
CA ALA A 47 -0.98 18.41 -4.48
C ALA A 47 -0.18 17.14 -4.15
N ILE A 48 1.07 17.29 -3.74
CA ILE A 48 1.89 16.16 -3.27
C ILE A 48 1.32 15.57 -1.99
N TYR A 49 0.93 16.40 -1.02
CA TYR A 49 0.31 15.93 0.23
C TYR A 49 -1.03 15.24 -0.04
N GLU A 50 -1.90 15.85 -0.84
CA GLU A 50 -3.21 15.28 -1.20
C GLU A 50 -3.06 13.93 -1.92
N GLU A 51 -2.09 13.80 -2.82
CA GLU A 51 -1.83 12.54 -3.53
C GLU A 51 -1.25 11.46 -2.61
N CYS A 52 -0.41 11.83 -1.64
CA CYS A 52 0.07 10.89 -0.62
C CYS A 52 -1.11 10.36 0.21
N ILE A 53 -1.98 11.25 0.69
CA ILE A 53 -3.19 10.88 1.45
C ILE A 53 -4.07 9.95 0.61
N ARG A 54 -4.34 10.29 -0.65
CA ARG A 54 -5.12 9.47 -1.58
C ARG A 54 -4.52 8.08 -1.80
N GLY A 55 -3.20 7.99 -1.96
CA GLY A 55 -2.49 6.73 -2.13
C GLY A 55 -2.52 5.84 -0.89
N GLU A 56 -2.36 6.43 0.30
CA GLU A 56 -2.43 5.74 1.59
C GLU A 56 -3.85 5.23 1.87
N GLU A 57 -4.89 6.02 1.58
CA GLU A 57 -6.30 5.62 1.68
C GLU A 57 -6.65 4.46 0.74
N ALA A 58 -6.24 4.56 -0.53
CA ALA A 58 -6.47 3.51 -1.51
C ALA A 58 -5.82 2.19 -1.09
N PHE A 59 -4.59 2.24 -0.57
CA PHE A 59 -3.89 1.07 -0.05
C PHE A 59 -4.61 0.46 1.15
N SER A 60 -5.00 1.28 2.14
CA SER A 60 -5.70 0.80 3.34
C SER A 60 -7.03 0.14 2.99
N LYS A 61 -7.78 0.75 2.07
CA LYS A 61 -9.05 0.22 1.57
C LYS A 61 -8.85 -1.14 0.90
N GLU A 62 -7.90 -1.26 -0.01
CA GLU A 62 -7.63 -2.53 -0.72
C GLU A 62 -7.31 -3.67 0.27
N TYR A 63 -6.49 -3.39 1.29
CA TYR A 63 -6.13 -4.39 2.30
C TYR A 63 -7.33 -4.73 3.20
N GLY A 64 -8.16 -3.74 3.54
CA GLY A 64 -9.41 -3.96 4.26
C GLY A 64 -10.40 -4.82 3.47
N ASP A 65 -10.62 -4.49 2.20
CA ASP A 65 -11.46 -5.26 1.28
C ASP A 65 -10.93 -6.69 1.13
N MET A 66 -9.61 -6.88 1.07
CA MET A 66 -9.01 -8.20 0.99
C MET A 66 -9.28 -9.05 2.25
N LEU A 67 -9.15 -8.44 3.45
CA LEU A 67 -9.39 -9.11 4.73
C LEU A 67 -10.88 -9.45 4.94
N MET A 68 -11.80 -8.72 4.32
CA MET A 68 -13.25 -8.92 4.46
C MET A 68 -13.81 -9.90 3.42
N ASN A 69 -13.34 -9.82 2.17
CA ASN A 69 -13.97 -10.50 1.03
C ASN A 69 -13.31 -11.84 0.67
N TYR A 70 -12.12 -12.13 1.20
CA TYR A 70 -11.39 -13.36 0.91
C TYR A 70 -11.13 -14.14 2.19
N ASP A 71 -11.35 -15.45 2.14
CA ASP A 71 -10.92 -16.34 3.23
C ASP A 71 -9.42 -16.62 3.10
N LEU A 72 -8.63 -15.71 3.67
CA LEU A 72 -7.18 -15.81 3.68
C LEU A 72 -6.70 -16.74 4.81
N PRO A 73 -5.62 -17.50 4.58
CA PRO A 73 -4.93 -18.19 5.66
C PRO A 73 -4.42 -17.22 6.75
N GLU A 74 -4.31 -17.71 7.98
CA GLU A 74 -4.15 -16.83 9.13
C GLU A 74 -2.79 -16.10 9.20
N ASP A 75 -1.75 -16.73 8.68
CA ASP A 75 -0.43 -16.10 8.50
C ASP A 75 -0.49 -14.97 7.45
N VAL A 76 -1.26 -15.15 6.37
CA VAL A 76 -1.51 -14.11 5.38
C VAL A 76 -2.32 -12.96 5.98
N LYS A 77 -3.42 -13.27 6.70
CA LYS A 77 -4.23 -12.24 7.40
C LYS A 77 -3.36 -11.42 8.36
N SER A 78 -2.49 -12.07 9.12
CA SER A 78 -1.59 -11.39 10.06
C SER A 78 -0.63 -10.42 9.36
N VAL A 79 -0.06 -10.79 8.22
CA VAL A 79 0.86 -9.92 7.46
C VAL A 79 0.09 -8.75 6.83
N VAL A 80 -1.03 -9.02 6.18
CA VAL A 80 -1.87 -7.97 5.56
C VAL A 80 -2.35 -6.97 6.62
N LYS A 81 -2.82 -7.45 7.78
CA LYS A 81 -3.25 -6.58 8.89
C LYS A 81 -2.11 -5.70 9.41
N LYS A 82 -0.93 -6.28 9.66
CA LYS A 82 0.25 -5.55 10.12
C LYS A 82 0.64 -4.41 9.16
N GLN A 83 0.61 -4.70 7.86
CA GLN A 83 0.96 -3.74 6.82
C GLN A 83 -0.10 -2.63 6.69
N LYS A 84 -1.39 -3.00 6.74
CA LYS A 84 -2.50 -2.05 6.78
C LYS A 84 -2.39 -1.12 7.99
N ASP A 85 -2.17 -1.65 9.19
CA ASP A 85 -2.02 -0.86 10.42
C ASP A 85 -0.84 0.12 10.33
N SER A 86 0.26 -0.26 9.66
CA SER A 86 1.39 0.64 9.41
C SER A 86 1.04 1.77 8.45
N VAL A 87 0.17 1.52 7.46
CA VAL A 87 -0.30 2.52 6.50
C VAL A 87 -1.33 3.45 7.15
N ASP A 88 -2.26 2.92 7.93
CA ASP A 88 -3.23 3.74 8.67
C ASP A 88 -2.55 4.75 9.61
N LYS A 89 -1.47 4.33 10.29
CA LYS A 89 -0.66 5.24 11.11
C LYS A 89 -0.01 6.34 10.28
N ALA A 90 0.54 6.01 9.11
CA ALA A 90 1.14 6.99 8.21
C ALA A 90 0.09 7.98 7.68
N LEU A 91 -1.11 7.49 7.34
CA LEU A 91 -2.23 8.32 6.90
C LEU A 91 -2.67 9.32 7.99
N VAL A 92 -2.76 8.88 9.24
CA VAL A 92 -3.06 9.77 10.37
C VAL A 92 -2.02 10.88 10.48
N SER A 93 -0.72 10.53 10.45
CA SER A 93 0.35 11.53 10.51
C SER A 93 0.33 12.50 9.32
N LEU A 94 0.01 12.03 8.11
CA LEU A 94 -0.12 12.90 6.92
C LEU A 94 -1.26 13.90 7.07
N ARG A 95 -2.43 13.46 7.55
CA ARG A 95 -3.58 14.34 7.79
C ARG A 95 -3.32 15.36 8.91
N GLU A 96 -2.60 14.96 9.97
CA GLU A 96 -2.16 15.90 11.00
C GLU A 96 -1.25 16.99 10.41
N MET A 97 -0.27 16.61 9.59
CA MET A 97 0.63 17.57 8.92
C MET A 97 -0.10 18.50 7.95
N GLU A 98 -1.08 18.01 7.19
CA GLU A 98 -1.95 18.84 6.33
C GLU A 98 -2.70 19.88 7.17
N GLY A 99 -3.27 19.48 8.31
CA GLY A 99 -3.98 20.37 9.22
C GLY A 99 -3.10 21.45 9.86
N PHE A 100 -1.80 21.22 10.02
CA PHE A 100 -0.83 22.24 10.45
C PHE A 100 -0.35 23.16 9.32
N ALA A 101 -0.46 22.71 8.06
CA ALA A 101 -0.03 23.46 6.87
C ALA A 101 -1.15 24.31 6.24
N ALA A 102 -2.41 24.10 6.65
CA ALA A 102 -3.60 24.83 6.23
C ALA A 102 -3.84 26.11 7.04
#